data_AF-A0A1H9DPZ2-F1
#
_entry.id   AF-A0A1H9DPZ2-F1
#
_cell.length_a   1.000
_cell.length_b   1.000
_cell.length_c   1.000
_cell.angle_alpha   90.00
_cell.angle_beta   90.00
_cell.angle_gamma   90.00
#
_symmetry.space_group_name_H-M   'P 1'
#
loop_
_entity.id
_entity.type
_entity.pdbx_description
1 polymer ?
#
loop_
_entity_poly.entity_id
_entity_poly.type
_entity_poly.pdbx_seq_one_letter_code
_entity_poly.pdbx_strand_id
1 'polypeptide(L)'
;MDIKSALLGELNVIQVAAQTSSEETTRVFGRMAGITRFLYENLPSYEIAGYVVFLLVFALSAIVYKLGFAKKLKLSQNIIIYAFLFVGCIMLTFFALFLPMIEGLIVAALILIVYKTRLWREKREEQQAANQ
;
A
#
# COMPACT_ATOMS: atom_id res chain seq x y z
N MET A 1 24.51 -50.31 3.42
CA MET A 1 24.23 -48.86 3.29
C MET A 1 24.76 -48.18 4.53
N ASP A 2 25.79 -47.37 4.36
CA ASP A 2 26.56 -46.77 5.44
C ASP A 2 25.79 -45.64 6.13
N ILE A 3 25.63 -45.75 7.45
CA ILE A 3 24.92 -44.76 8.28
C ILE A 3 25.53 -43.35 8.15
N LYS A 4 26.84 -43.28 7.86
CA LYS A 4 27.55 -42.03 7.57
C LYS A 4 27.03 -41.32 6.31
N SER A 5 26.69 -42.04 5.24
CA SER A 5 26.20 -41.40 4.01
C SER A 5 24.78 -40.86 4.16
N ALA A 6 23.94 -41.53 4.97
CA ALA A 6 22.61 -41.03 5.32
C ALA A 6 22.68 -39.74 6.15
N LEU A 7 23.55 -39.70 7.17
CA LEU A 7 23.75 -38.50 7.99
C LEU A 7 24.32 -37.31 7.20
N LEU A 8 25.25 -37.56 6.27
CA LEU A 8 25.79 -36.50 5.41
C LEU A 8 24.75 -35.96 4.43
N GLY A 9 23.85 -36.81 3.95
CA GLY A 9 22.70 -36.41 3.13
C GLY A 9 21.76 -35.47 3.88
N GLU A 10 21.34 -35.87 5.09
CA GLU A 10 20.48 -35.05 5.97
C GLU A 10 21.15 -33.70 6.31
N LEU A 11 22.46 -33.68 6.61
CA LEU A 11 23.19 -32.46 6.92
C LEU A 11 23.23 -31.48 5.74
N ASN A 12 23.46 -32.01 4.53
CA ASN A 12 23.47 -31.21 3.30
C ASN A 12 22.07 -30.68 2.97
N VAL A 13 21.02 -31.47 3.17
CA VAL A 13 19.62 -31.06 2.94
C VAL A 13 19.19 -30.00 3.95
N ILE A 14 19.58 -30.10 5.22
CA ILE A 14 19.29 -29.07 6.23
C ILE A 14 20.02 -27.76 5.94
N GLN A 15 21.28 -27.82 5.47
CA GLN A 15 22.04 -26.62 5.10
C GLN A 15 21.48 -25.95 3.84
N VAL A 16 21.09 -26.75 2.84
CA VAL A 16 20.38 -26.27 1.65
C VAL A 16 19.02 -25.67 2.03
N ALA A 17 18.26 -26.30 2.92
CA ALA A 17 16.99 -25.77 3.41
C ALA A 17 17.16 -24.45 4.17
N ALA A 18 18.17 -24.34 5.03
CA ALA A 18 18.51 -23.11 5.74
C ALA A 18 18.93 -21.97 4.80
N GLN A 19 19.72 -22.26 3.76
CA GLN A 19 20.08 -21.29 2.72
C GLN A 19 18.88 -20.90 1.84
N THR A 20 18.02 -21.84 1.45
CA THR A 20 16.82 -21.52 0.65
C THR A 20 15.82 -20.67 1.41
N SER A 21 15.64 -20.87 2.72
CA SER A 21 14.71 -20.07 3.53
C SER A 21 15.14 -18.60 3.68
N SER A 22 16.47 -18.35 3.72
CA SER A 22 17.05 -17.02 3.83
C SER A 22 17.20 -16.32 2.47
N GLU A 23 17.52 -17.07 1.40
CA GLU A 23 17.54 -16.53 0.03
C GLU A 23 16.13 -16.23 -0.51
N GLU A 24 15.12 -17.04 -0.20
CA GLU A 24 13.73 -16.75 -0.62
C GLU A 24 13.17 -15.51 0.09
N THR A 25 13.41 -15.33 1.39
CA THR A 25 12.98 -14.09 2.09
C THR A 25 13.64 -12.85 1.49
N THR A 26 14.91 -12.95 1.07
CA THR A 26 15.66 -11.84 0.45
C THR A 26 15.19 -11.55 -0.99
N ARG A 27 14.84 -12.58 -1.77
CA ARG A 27 14.29 -12.43 -3.14
C ARG A 27 12.86 -11.89 -3.16
N VAL A 28 12.04 -12.27 -2.19
CA VAL A 28 10.70 -11.70 -2.02
C VAL A 28 10.82 -10.22 -1.66
N PHE A 29 11.75 -9.85 -0.78
CA PHE A 29 12.07 -8.45 -0.45
C PHE A 29 12.61 -7.62 -1.65
N GLY A 30 13.27 -8.28 -2.61
CA GLY A 30 13.68 -7.74 -3.91
C GLY A 30 12.52 -7.41 -4.87
N ARG A 31 11.37 -8.05 -4.67
CA ARG A 31 10.14 -7.86 -5.45
C ARG A 31 9.08 -7.03 -4.73
N MET A 32 9.27 -6.73 -3.44
CA MET A 32 8.39 -5.83 -2.70
C MET A 32 8.54 -4.42 -3.28
N ALA A 33 7.42 -3.77 -3.55
CA ALA A 33 7.36 -2.44 -4.14
C ALA A 33 8.31 -1.47 -3.43
N GLY A 34 8.89 -0.52 -4.16
CA GLY A 34 9.97 0.35 -3.66
C GLY A 34 9.63 1.04 -2.35
N ILE A 35 8.37 1.43 -2.15
CA ILE A 35 7.91 2.08 -0.91
C ILE A 35 7.83 1.09 0.27
N THR A 36 7.44 -0.16 0.02
CA THR A 36 7.45 -1.23 1.03
C THR A 36 8.87 -1.53 1.50
N ARG A 37 9.83 -1.54 0.57
CA ARG A 37 11.25 -1.73 0.88
C ARG A 37 11.80 -0.58 1.74
N PHE A 38 11.50 0.66 1.37
CA PHE A 38 11.90 1.85 2.13
C PHE A 38 11.33 1.85 3.55
N LEU A 39 10.05 1.45 3.70
CA LEU A 39 9.40 1.42 5.00
C LEU A 39 9.95 0.32 5.91
N TYR A 40 10.28 -0.83 5.34
CA TYR A 40 10.92 -1.94 6.06
C TYR A 40 12.37 -1.66 6.47
N GLU A 41 13.11 -0.90 5.68
CA GLU A 41 14.49 -0.53 5.97
C GLU A 41 14.59 0.48 7.13
N ASN A 42 13.54 1.29 7.34
CA ASN A 42 13.45 2.26 8.43
C ASN A 42 12.76 1.73 9.70
N LEU A 43 12.22 0.50 9.68
CA LEU A 43 11.47 -0.07 10.82
C LEU A 43 12.19 -1.30 11.40
N PRO A 44 12.31 -1.40 12.73
CA PRO A 44 13.09 -2.46 13.38
C PRO A 44 12.42 -3.84 13.41
N SER A 45 11.14 -3.99 13.01
CA SER A 45 10.40 -5.26 13.07
C SER A 45 9.37 -5.44 11.93
N TYR A 46 9.27 -6.67 11.44
CA TYR A 46 8.36 -7.11 10.38
C TYR A 46 6.88 -6.93 10.73
N GLU A 47 6.52 -7.15 11.99
CA GLU A 47 5.14 -6.98 12.46
C GLU A 47 4.71 -5.50 12.34
N ILE A 48 5.58 -4.59 12.76
CA ILE A 48 5.31 -3.15 12.75
C ILE A 48 5.17 -2.66 11.30
N ALA A 49 6.05 -3.11 10.41
CA ALA A 49 5.96 -2.76 8.99
C ALA A 49 4.63 -3.18 8.35
N GLY A 50 4.09 -4.36 8.71
CA GLY A 50 2.76 -4.81 8.25
C GLY A 50 1.63 -3.87 8.71
N TYR A 51 1.61 -3.49 9.99
CA TYR A 51 0.62 -2.54 10.51
C TYR A 51 0.74 -1.15 9.87
N VAL A 52 1.97 -0.67 9.64
CA VAL A 52 2.16 0.64 9.00
C VAL A 52 1.72 0.62 7.54
N VAL A 53 1.99 -0.46 6.80
CA VAL A 53 1.47 -0.64 5.43
C VAL A 53 -0.05 -0.65 5.42
N PHE A 54 -0.69 -1.38 6.34
CA PHE A 54 -2.14 -1.41 6.46
C PHE A 54 -2.71 -0.01 6.74
N LEU A 55 -2.11 0.73 7.68
CA LEU A 55 -2.50 2.08 8.03
C LEU A 55 -2.28 3.04 6.85
N LEU A 56 -1.19 2.89 6.10
CA LEU A 56 -0.89 3.69 4.91
C LEU A 56 -1.92 3.48 3.82
N VAL A 57 -2.26 2.23 3.49
CA VAL A 57 -3.31 1.90 2.50
C VAL A 57 -4.65 2.48 2.93
N PHE A 58 -5.01 2.31 4.21
CA PHE A 58 -6.24 2.86 4.77
C PHE A 58 -6.28 4.39 4.66
N ALA A 59 -5.19 5.07 5.04
CA ALA A 59 -5.08 6.52 4.98
C ALA A 59 -5.10 7.05 3.53
N LEU A 60 -4.35 6.44 2.61
CA LEU A 60 -4.38 6.81 1.19
C LEU A 60 -5.77 6.57 0.58
N SER A 61 -6.43 5.46 0.92
CA SER A 61 -7.78 5.18 0.45
C SER A 61 -8.76 6.25 0.93
N ALA A 62 -8.67 6.66 2.19
CA ALA A 62 -9.46 7.77 2.73
C ALA A 62 -9.15 9.11 2.02
N ILE A 63 -7.89 9.40 1.71
CA ILE A 63 -7.48 10.60 0.96
C ILE A 63 -8.06 10.57 -0.45
N VAL A 64 -7.85 9.49 -1.20
CA VAL A 64 -8.37 9.30 -2.56
C VAL A 64 -9.89 9.41 -2.56
N TYR A 65 -10.56 8.82 -1.58
CA TYR A 65 -12.00 8.96 -1.41
C TYR A 65 -12.40 10.44 -1.23
N LYS A 66 -11.78 11.14 -0.28
CA LYS A 66 -12.12 12.52 0.06
C LYS A 66 -11.76 13.51 -1.05
N LEU A 67 -10.75 13.22 -1.86
CA LEU A 67 -10.37 14.01 -3.03
C LEU A 67 -11.22 13.68 -4.25
N GLY A 68 -11.39 12.39 -4.56
CA GLY A 68 -12.09 11.89 -5.74
C GLY A 68 -13.57 12.20 -5.71
N PHE A 69 -14.19 12.19 -4.52
CA PHE A 69 -15.61 12.53 -4.44
C PHE A 69 -15.87 14.04 -4.38
N ALA A 70 -14.91 14.89 -4.02
CA ALA A 70 -15.01 16.37 -4.02
C ALA A 70 -16.37 16.97 -3.56
N LYS A 71 -17.17 16.23 -2.78
CA LYS A 71 -18.56 16.55 -2.49
C LYS A 71 -18.67 16.96 -1.03
N LYS A 72 -19.29 18.11 -0.79
CA LYS A 72 -19.64 18.57 0.56
C LYS A 72 -20.73 17.64 1.08
N LEU A 73 -20.34 16.63 1.85
CA LEU A 73 -21.26 15.61 2.33
C LEU A 73 -21.88 16.02 3.66
N LYS A 74 -23.22 16.02 3.69
CA LYS A 74 -24.02 16.10 4.92
C LYS A 74 -23.51 15.04 5.90
N LEU A 75 -23.37 15.40 7.18
CA LEU A 75 -22.83 14.55 8.26
C LEU A 75 -23.42 13.12 8.28
N SER A 76 -24.67 12.92 7.90
CA SER A 76 -25.31 11.59 7.85
C SER A 76 -24.80 10.68 6.73
N GLN A 77 -24.42 11.23 5.57
CA GLN A 77 -23.94 10.43 4.42
C GLN A 77 -22.51 9.94 4.64
N ASN A 78 -21.74 10.65 5.47
CA ASN A 78 -20.39 10.31 5.85
C ASN A 78 -20.30 8.88 6.45
N ILE A 79 -21.28 8.49 7.28
CA ILE A 79 -21.30 7.17 7.94
C ILE A 79 -21.43 6.02 6.93
N ILE A 80 -22.37 6.11 5.99
CA ILE A 80 -22.56 5.08 4.93
C ILE A 80 -21.32 4.96 4.07
N ILE A 81 -20.70 6.09 3.77
CA ILE A 81 -19.46 6.17 3.02
C ILE A 81 -18.31 5.50 3.76
N TYR A 82 -18.12 5.79 5.04
CA TYR A 82 -17.07 5.15 5.84
C TYR A 82 -17.31 3.65 5.98
N ALA A 83 -18.56 3.19 6.04
CA ALA A 83 -18.89 1.76 6.00
C ALA A 83 -18.50 1.12 4.66
N PHE A 84 -18.83 1.76 3.54
CA PHE A 84 -18.38 1.31 2.20
C PHE A 84 -16.86 1.35 2.05
N LEU A 85 -16.18 2.36 2.61
CA LEU A 85 -14.73 2.48 2.63
C LEU A 85 -14.11 1.34 3.44
N PHE A 86 -14.69 0.99 4.59
CA PHE A 86 -14.22 -0.12 5.42
C PHE A 86 -14.32 -1.46 4.68
N VAL A 87 -15.46 -1.74 4.04
CA VAL A 87 -15.64 -2.94 3.20
C VAL A 87 -14.69 -2.92 1.99
N GLY A 88 -14.53 -1.77 1.34
CA GLY A 88 -13.57 -1.58 0.24
C GLY A 88 -12.13 -1.80 0.69
N CYS A 89 -11.79 -1.42 1.93
CA CYS A 89 -10.46 -1.64 2.50
C CYS A 89 -10.15 -3.12 2.69
N ILE A 90 -11.12 -3.94 3.09
CA ILE A 90 -10.95 -5.40 3.17
C ILE A 90 -10.62 -5.99 1.79
N MET A 91 -11.32 -5.53 0.74
CA MET A 91 -10.99 -5.92 -0.64
C MET A 91 -9.63 -5.37 -1.09
N LEU A 92 -9.27 -4.15 -0.69
CA LEU A 92 -7.98 -3.57 -1.01
C LEU A 92 -6.83 -4.37 -0.38
N THR A 93 -6.95 -4.73 0.90
CA THR A 93 -5.95 -5.56 1.60
C THR A 93 -5.75 -6.90 0.90
N PHE A 94 -6.81 -7.51 0.36
CA PHE A 94 -6.70 -8.75 -0.40
C PHE A 94 -5.93 -8.56 -1.72
N PHE A 95 -6.20 -7.48 -2.46
CA PHE A 95 -5.47 -7.16 -3.70
C PHE A 95 -4.03 -6.65 -3.44
N ALA A 96 -3.76 -6.04 -2.29
CA ALA A 96 -2.44 -5.53 -1.91
C ALA A 96 -1.39 -6.65 -1.79
N LEU A 97 -1.83 -7.89 -1.54
CA LEU A 97 -0.95 -9.08 -1.49
C LEU A 97 -0.50 -9.54 -2.88
N PHE A 98 -1.27 -9.23 -3.93
CA PHE A 98 -1.03 -9.73 -5.29
C PHE A 98 -0.61 -8.63 -6.28
N LEU A 99 -0.86 -7.36 -5.96
CA LEU A 99 -0.67 -6.24 -6.87
C LEU A 99 -0.05 -5.04 -6.12
N PRO A 100 0.85 -4.24 -6.75
CA PRO A 100 1.44 -3.04 -6.15
C PRO A 100 0.39 -1.93 -5.96
N MET A 101 -0.53 -2.15 -5.03
CA MET A 101 -1.71 -1.32 -4.81
C MET A 101 -1.35 0.04 -4.23
N ILE A 102 -0.41 0.09 -3.29
CA ILE A 102 0.02 1.33 -2.63
C ILE A 102 0.49 2.32 -3.69
N GLU A 103 1.33 1.86 -4.62
CA GLU A 103 1.81 2.64 -5.76
C GLU A 103 0.65 3.14 -6.63
N GLY A 104 -0.31 2.25 -6.96
CA GLY A 104 -1.50 2.64 -7.73
C GLY A 104 -2.36 3.70 -7.02
N LEU A 105 -2.49 3.59 -5.70
CA LEU A 105 -3.25 4.53 -4.87
C LEU A 105 -2.55 5.89 -4.76
N ILE A 106 -1.20 5.89 -4.71
CA ILE A 106 -0.39 7.12 -4.79
C ILE A 106 -0.58 7.78 -6.15
N VAL A 107 -0.47 7.04 -7.26
CA VAL A 107 -0.64 7.59 -8.61
C VAL A 107 -2.06 8.17 -8.78
N ALA A 108 -3.09 7.46 -8.32
CA ALA A 108 -4.46 7.95 -8.33
C ALA A 108 -4.61 9.24 -7.50
N ALA A 109 -4.05 9.29 -6.29
CA ALA A 109 -4.05 10.49 -5.47
C ALA A 109 -3.34 11.67 -6.17
N LEU A 110 -2.19 11.41 -6.80
CA LEU A 110 -1.38 12.40 -7.50
C LEU A 110 -2.14 13.00 -8.69
N ILE A 111 -2.79 12.15 -9.50
CA ILE A 111 -3.66 12.59 -10.61
C ILE A 111 -4.81 13.46 -10.09
N LEU A 112 -5.47 13.04 -9.01
CA LEU A 112 -6.57 13.81 -8.40
C LEU A 112 -6.10 15.15 -7.84
N ILE A 113 -4.93 15.21 -7.21
CA ILE A 113 -4.33 16.45 -6.70
C ILE A 113 -4.09 17.42 -7.85
N VAL A 114 -3.47 16.95 -8.94
CA VAL A 114 -3.19 17.78 -10.12
C VAL A 114 -4.50 18.28 -10.76
N TYR A 115 -5.47 17.38 -10.96
CA TYR A 115 -6.78 17.72 -11.52
C TYR A 115 -7.50 18.79 -10.68
N LYS A 116 -7.53 18.60 -9.36
CA LYS A 116 -8.21 19.51 -8.44
C LYS A 116 -7.53 20.87 -8.36
N THR A 117 -6.20 20.89 -8.41
CA THR A 117 -5.41 22.14 -8.43
C THR A 117 -5.73 22.95 -9.68
N ARG A 118 -5.88 22.29 -10.83
CA ARG A 118 -6.27 22.96 -12.07
C ARG A 118 -7.68 23.56 -11.98
N LEU A 119 -8.64 22.79 -11.51
CA LEU A 119 -10.04 23.23 -11.36
C LEU A 119 -10.20 24.40 -10.38
N TRP A 120 -9.38 24.46 -9.32
CA TRP A 120 -9.40 25.56 -8.37
C TRP A 120 -8.81 26.85 -8.93
N ARG A 121 -7.93 26.77 -9.93
CA ARG A 121 -7.39 27.95 -10.62
C ARG A 121 -8.43 28.58 -11.55
N GLU A 122 -9.11 27.78 -12.38
CA GLU A 122 -10.18 28.27 -13.25
C GLU A 122 -11.28 28.99 -12.47
N LYS A 123 -11.74 28.40 -11.35
CA LYS A 123 -12.76 29.04 -10.49
C LYS A 123 -12.32 30.36 -9.86
N ARG A 124 -11.02 30.53 -9.60
CA ARG A 124 -10.48 31.78 -9.02
C ARG A 124 -10.32 32.87 -10.07
N GLU A 125 -9.97 32.50 -11.30
CA GLU A 125 -9.87 33.44 -12.43
C GLU A 125 -11.26 33.97 -12.83
N GLU A 126 -12.28 33.12 -12.85
CA GLU A 126 -13.68 33.55 -13.07
C GLU A 126 -14.19 34.48 -11.95
N GLN A 127 -13.88 34.20 -10.69
CA GLN A 127 -14.30 35.03 -9.55
C GLN A 127 -13.56 36.37 -9.47
N GLN A 128 -12.32 36.44 -9.96
CA GLN A 128 -11.58 37.69 -10.05
C GLN A 128 -12.06 38.55 -11.23
N ALA A 129 -12.40 37.94 -12.37
CA ALA A 129 -12.95 38.66 -13.52
C ALA A 129 -14.37 39.20 -13.27
N ALA A 130 -15.17 38.54 -12.42
CA ALA A 130 -16.53 38.99 -12.07
C ALA A 130 -16.59 40.07 -10.97
N ASN A 131 -15.47 40.35 -10.28
CA ASN A 131 -15.38 41.36 -9.21
C ASN A 131 -14.61 42.63 -9.63
N GLN A 132 -14.24 42.76 -10.92
CA GLN A 132 -13.77 44.00 -11.54
C GLN A 132 -14.85 44.57 -12.45
#